data_AF-A0A7C2D9R5-F1
#
_entry.id   AF-A0A7C2D9R5-F1
#
_cell.length_a   1.000
_cell.length_b   1.000
_cell.length_c   1.000
_cell.angle_alpha   90.00
_cell.angle_beta   90.00
_cell.angle_gamma   90.00
#
_symmetry.space_group_name_H-M   'P 1'
#
loop_
_entity.id
_entity.type
_entity.pdbx_description
1 polymer ?
#
loop_
_entity_poly.entity_id
_entity_poly.type
_entity_poly.pdbx_seq_one_letter_code
_entity_poly.pdbx_strand_id
1 'polypeptide(L)'
;MSILRGPILRVAQNGWFQAVATRSPAGRAVARRFVAGETLDEAMEVVRKLAGEGFSTILNLLGESVRTPEHAKAAADAYTRSIREIRAQPGLDCAVSVKPSQLGLDLSSALCLAELERILEEAEEAGIWVEIDMEASASVDRTLAVFREARARHERVGVCLQAYLRRTATDVFELPEGSRVRLVKGAYLEPPEVALQRRRDVDRAYARLFVTLLALGHSVDVATHDPRLLDGVRRYLATHPADRARVEFQMLYGIRRDLQRRLASEGYPVRVYVPYGTEWYPYLTRRLAERPANLWFFVSSLARELRPGG
;
A
#
# COMPACT_ATOMS: atom_id res chain seq x y z
N MET A 1 3.18 -19.93 -3.49
CA MET A 1 2.28 -19.02 -4.25
C MET A 1 1.37 -19.85 -5.15
N SER A 2 0.23 -19.32 -5.63
CA SER A 2 -0.62 -20.04 -6.60
C SER A 2 0.15 -20.27 -7.91
N ILE A 3 0.13 -21.49 -8.44
CA ILE A 3 0.76 -21.88 -9.72
C ILE A 3 0.27 -21.00 -10.88
N LEU A 4 -0.90 -20.39 -10.74
CA LEU A 4 -1.52 -19.52 -11.74
C LEU A 4 -1.01 -18.06 -11.72
N ARG A 5 -0.27 -17.63 -10.70
CA ARG A 5 0.15 -16.21 -10.55
C ARG A 5 1.03 -15.74 -11.70
N GLY A 6 2.02 -16.54 -12.09
CA GLY A 6 2.94 -16.21 -13.20
C GLY A 6 2.23 -16.08 -14.55
N PRO A 7 1.45 -17.08 -14.98
CA PRO A 7 0.65 -17.01 -16.22
C PRO A 7 -0.33 -15.84 -16.25
N ILE A 8 -1.04 -15.55 -15.15
CA ILE A 8 -1.99 -14.43 -15.06
C ILE A 8 -1.28 -13.09 -15.24
N LEU A 9 -0.13 -12.90 -14.60
CA LEU A 9 0.65 -11.67 -14.74
C LEU A 9 1.13 -11.46 -16.18
N ARG A 10 1.53 -12.52 -16.90
CA ARG A 10 1.95 -12.43 -18.31
C ARG A 10 0.81 -12.04 -19.25
N VAL A 11 -0.39 -12.60 -19.06
CA VAL A 11 -1.57 -12.24 -19.86
C VAL A 11 -2.01 -10.80 -19.57
N ALA A 12 -1.98 -10.41 -18.30
CA ALA A 12 -2.28 -9.04 -17.87
C ALA A 12 -1.30 -8.00 -18.44
N GLN A 13 -0.05 -8.36 -18.68
CA GLN A 13 0.98 -7.50 -19.29
C GLN A 13 0.85 -7.38 -20.82
N ASN A 14 -0.12 -8.04 -21.46
CA ASN A 14 -0.36 -7.90 -22.90
C ASN A 14 -1.07 -6.56 -23.21
N GLY A 15 -0.45 -5.73 -24.05
CA GLY A 15 -0.94 -4.38 -24.39
C GLY A 15 -2.34 -4.35 -25.03
N TRP A 16 -2.75 -5.41 -25.74
CA TRP A 16 -4.11 -5.50 -26.27
C TRP A 16 -5.15 -5.69 -25.16
N PHE A 17 -4.87 -6.54 -24.17
CA PHE A 17 -5.76 -6.78 -23.04
C PHE A 17 -5.87 -5.54 -22.13
N GLN A 18 -4.75 -4.83 -21.96
CA GLN A 18 -4.70 -3.53 -21.28
C GLN A 18 -5.60 -2.50 -21.96
N ALA A 19 -5.55 -2.40 -23.29
CA ALA A 19 -6.37 -1.45 -24.04
C ALA A 19 -7.87 -1.76 -23.91
N VAL A 20 -8.28 -3.04 -23.97
CA VAL A 20 -9.69 -3.43 -23.81
C VAL A 20 -10.20 -3.19 -22.39
N ALA A 21 -9.40 -3.55 -21.38
CA ALA A 21 -9.76 -3.37 -19.98
C ALA A 21 -9.87 -1.89 -19.57
N THR A 22 -9.01 -1.02 -20.08
CA THR A 22 -9.02 0.42 -19.75
C THR A 22 -10.06 1.21 -20.53
N ARG A 23 -10.37 0.81 -21.78
CA ARG A 23 -11.32 1.52 -22.64
C ARG A 23 -12.78 1.07 -22.49
N SER A 24 -13.05 -0.12 -21.96
CA SER A 24 -14.42 -0.60 -21.75
C SER A 24 -15.10 0.02 -20.51
N PRO A 25 -16.39 0.38 -20.58
CA PRO A 25 -17.17 0.82 -19.41
C PRO A 25 -17.21 -0.22 -18.28
N ALA A 26 -17.32 -1.52 -18.60
CA ALA A 26 -17.30 -2.58 -17.58
C ALA A 26 -15.93 -2.72 -16.91
N GLY A 27 -14.83 -2.62 -17.66
CA GLY A 27 -13.48 -2.63 -17.09
C GLY A 27 -13.27 -1.48 -16.10
N ARG A 28 -13.73 -0.27 -16.45
CA ARG A 28 -13.74 0.89 -15.53
C ARG A 28 -14.65 0.69 -14.33
N ALA A 29 -15.83 0.10 -14.51
CA ALA A 29 -16.75 -0.19 -13.40
C ALA A 29 -16.16 -1.20 -12.39
N VAL A 30 -15.42 -2.22 -12.87
CA VAL A 30 -14.70 -3.15 -11.99
C VAL A 30 -13.51 -2.47 -11.33
N ALA A 31 -12.77 -1.61 -12.03
CA ALA A 31 -11.68 -0.83 -11.45
C ALA A 31 -12.15 0.05 -10.29
N ARG A 32 -13.30 0.73 -10.44
CA ARG A 32 -13.95 1.57 -9.39
C ARG A 32 -14.25 0.83 -8.09
N ARG A 33 -14.29 -0.50 -8.10
CA ARG A 33 -14.40 -1.29 -6.87
C ARG A 33 -13.13 -1.22 -6.01
N PHE A 34 -11.97 -1.10 -6.63
CA PHE A 34 -10.64 -1.19 -6.02
C PHE A 34 -9.84 0.11 -6.11
N VAL A 35 -10.27 1.06 -6.93
CA VAL A 35 -9.64 2.35 -7.20
C VAL A 35 -10.69 3.44 -7.02
N ALA A 36 -10.37 4.48 -6.27
CA ALA A 36 -11.33 5.53 -5.93
C ALA A 36 -11.71 6.38 -7.14
N GLY A 37 -10.76 6.60 -8.04
CA GLY A 37 -10.96 7.34 -9.27
C GLY A 37 -9.67 7.63 -10.00
N GLU A 38 -9.77 8.39 -11.07
CA GLU A 38 -8.63 8.84 -11.87
C GLU A 38 -8.13 10.21 -11.44
N THR A 39 -8.95 10.98 -10.71
CA THR A 39 -8.60 12.32 -10.21
C THR A 39 -8.49 12.35 -8.69
N LEU A 40 -7.81 13.38 -8.17
CA LEU A 40 -7.74 13.63 -6.73
C LEU A 40 -9.13 13.90 -6.14
N ASP A 41 -9.98 14.66 -6.82
CA ASP A 41 -11.31 15.03 -6.32
C ASP A 41 -12.19 13.79 -6.11
N GLU A 42 -12.19 12.86 -7.07
CA GLU A 42 -12.89 11.57 -6.95
C GLU A 42 -12.33 10.73 -5.79
N ALA A 43 -11.02 10.79 -5.59
CA ALA A 43 -10.37 10.09 -4.47
C ALA A 43 -10.81 10.68 -3.12
N MET A 44 -10.90 12.01 -3.03
CA MET A 44 -11.32 12.72 -1.83
C MET A 44 -12.80 12.49 -1.50
N GLU A 45 -13.66 12.29 -2.49
CA GLU A 45 -15.05 11.84 -2.25
C GLU A 45 -15.09 10.48 -1.56
N VAL A 46 -14.28 9.51 -2.02
CA VAL A 46 -14.20 8.19 -1.39
C VAL A 46 -13.59 8.28 0.01
N VAL A 47 -12.55 9.10 0.20
CA VAL A 47 -11.93 9.34 1.50
C VAL A 47 -12.96 9.92 2.49
N ARG A 48 -13.70 10.97 2.11
CA ARG A 48 -14.75 11.55 2.97
C ARG A 48 -15.84 10.55 3.32
N LYS A 49 -16.24 9.71 2.36
CA LYS A 49 -17.22 8.65 2.61
C LYS A 49 -16.70 7.63 3.62
N LEU A 50 -15.45 7.17 3.49
CA LEU A 50 -14.83 6.22 4.41
C LEU A 50 -14.67 6.82 5.82
N ALA A 51 -14.32 8.10 5.92
CA ALA A 51 -14.28 8.82 7.18
C ALA A 51 -15.66 8.87 7.85
N GLY A 52 -16.74 9.12 7.08
CA GLY A 52 -18.12 9.04 7.57
C GLY A 52 -18.55 7.62 8.02
N GLU A 53 -17.87 6.58 7.55
CA GLU A 53 -18.03 5.19 8.01
C GLU A 53 -17.13 4.85 9.22
N GLY A 54 -16.36 5.81 9.74
CA GLY A 54 -15.47 5.65 10.90
C GLY A 54 -14.09 5.07 10.57
N PHE A 55 -13.67 5.07 9.30
CA PHE A 55 -12.35 4.61 8.90
C PHE A 55 -11.37 5.77 8.72
N SER A 56 -10.13 5.56 9.14
CA SER A 56 -9.00 6.36 8.66
C SER A 56 -8.65 5.96 7.22
N THR A 57 -7.93 6.80 6.49
CA THR A 57 -7.51 6.48 5.12
C THR A 57 -6.03 6.71 4.88
N ILE A 58 -5.48 6.04 3.88
CA ILE A 58 -4.24 6.45 3.25
C ILE A 58 -4.46 6.59 1.75
N LEU A 59 -4.16 7.78 1.24
CA LEU A 59 -4.28 8.10 -0.16
C LEU A 59 -3.00 7.68 -0.90
N ASN A 60 -3.15 6.95 -2.00
CA ASN A 60 -2.01 6.49 -2.82
C ASN A 60 -2.20 6.91 -4.27
N LEU A 61 -1.28 7.74 -4.76
CA LEU A 61 -1.19 8.09 -6.17
C LEU A 61 -0.64 6.89 -6.97
N LEU A 62 -1.39 6.50 -7.99
CA LEU A 62 -1.01 5.45 -8.91
C LEU A 62 -0.08 5.99 -9.99
N GLY A 63 1.05 5.31 -10.15
CA GLY A 63 2.04 5.49 -11.19
C GLY A 63 3.29 4.67 -10.86
N GLU A 64 4.22 4.59 -11.81
CA GLU A 64 5.44 3.79 -11.69
C GLU A 64 6.71 4.65 -11.87
N SER A 65 7.88 4.01 -11.97
CA SER A 65 9.20 4.66 -12.01
C SER A 65 9.26 5.82 -13.01
N VAL A 66 9.73 6.97 -12.52
CA VAL A 66 10.00 8.13 -13.37
C VAL A 66 11.35 8.00 -14.06
N ARG A 67 11.48 8.59 -15.24
CA ARG A 67 12.71 8.51 -16.06
C ARG A 67 13.51 9.80 -16.10
N THR A 68 12.96 10.89 -15.58
CA THR A 68 13.63 12.20 -15.57
C THR A 68 13.38 12.92 -14.24
N PRO A 69 14.27 13.83 -13.82
CA PRO A 69 14.07 14.63 -12.61
C PRO A 69 12.79 15.47 -12.64
N GLU A 70 12.38 15.96 -13.81
CA GLU A 70 11.16 16.76 -13.98
C GLU A 70 9.91 15.94 -13.67
N HIS A 71 9.89 14.66 -14.04
CA HIS A 71 8.80 13.76 -13.69
C HIS A 71 8.79 13.43 -12.19
N ALA A 72 9.96 13.31 -11.55
CA ALA A 72 10.06 13.15 -10.09
C ALA A 72 9.46 14.35 -9.37
N LYS A 73 9.84 15.56 -9.81
CA LYS A 73 9.31 16.83 -9.32
C LYS A 73 7.79 16.91 -9.49
N ALA A 74 7.27 16.54 -10.66
CA ALA A 74 5.84 16.55 -10.92
C ALA A 74 5.07 15.56 -10.02
N ALA A 75 5.66 14.39 -9.73
CA ALA A 75 5.08 13.44 -8.78
C ALA A 75 5.06 14.02 -7.35
N ALA A 76 6.14 14.65 -6.91
CA ALA A 76 6.19 15.33 -5.62
C ALA A 76 5.16 16.46 -5.52
N ASP A 77 5.02 17.28 -6.56
CA ASP A 77 4.01 18.35 -6.63
C ASP A 77 2.58 17.78 -6.53
N ALA A 78 2.32 16.60 -7.11
CA ALA A 78 1.03 15.92 -6.99
C ALA A 78 0.78 15.40 -5.56
N TYR A 79 1.80 14.90 -4.86
CA TYR A 79 1.69 14.52 -3.45
C TYR A 79 1.45 15.73 -2.55
N THR A 80 2.20 16.82 -2.72
CA THR A 80 2.00 18.09 -1.99
C THR A 80 0.59 18.64 -2.23
N ARG A 81 0.09 18.61 -3.47
CA ARG A 81 -1.30 18.99 -3.76
C ARG A 81 -2.32 18.13 -2.99
N SER A 82 -2.08 16.83 -2.90
CA SER A 82 -2.96 15.91 -2.18
C SER A 82 -2.96 16.19 -0.67
N ILE A 83 -1.80 16.48 -0.09
CA ILE A 83 -1.66 16.90 1.31
C ILE A 83 -2.43 18.19 1.58
N ARG A 84 -2.32 19.19 0.70
CA ARG A 84 -3.06 20.46 0.81
C ARG A 84 -4.58 20.25 0.79
N GLU A 85 -5.05 19.39 -0.10
CA GLU A 85 -6.47 19.05 -0.20
C GLU A 85 -6.97 18.31 1.04
N ILE A 86 -6.17 17.41 1.62
CA ILE A 86 -6.50 16.76 2.91
C ILE A 86 -6.54 17.82 4.03
N ARG A 87 -5.53 18.70 4.11
CA ARG A 87 -5.45 19.77 5.12
C ARG A 87 -6.67 20.70 5.08
N ALA A 88 -7.25 20.92 3.90
CA ALA A 88 -8.45 21.73 3.73
C ALA A 88 -9.74 21.07 4.27
N GLN A 89 -9.67 19.83 4.78
CA GLN A 89 -10.79 19.07 5.33
C GLN A 89 -10.58 18.82 6.83
N PRO A 90 -11.10 19.71 7.73
CA PRO A 90 -10.88 19.58 9.17
C PRO A 90 -11.37 18.23 9.73
N GLY A 91 -10.53 17.60 10.55
CA GLY A 91 -10.86 16.34 11.23
C GLY A 91 -10.72 15.08 10.35
N LEU A 92 -10.27 15.21 9.11
CA LEU A 92 -10.07 14.09 8.21
C LEU A 92 -8.73 13.37 8.48
N ASP A 93 -8.78 12.19 9.10
CA ASP A 93 -7.60 11.33 9.27
C ASP A 93 -7.23 10.60 7.97
N CYS A 94 -6.43 11.28 7.14
CA CYS A 94 -5.92 10.75 5.89
C CYS A 94 -4.39 10.93 5.81
N ALA A 95 -3.68 9.81 5.69
CA ALA A 95 -2.25 9.76 5.39
C ALA A 95 -2.00 9.76 3.87
N VAL A 96 -0.74 9.89 3.43
CA VAL A 96 -0.33 9.68 2.04
C VAL A 96 0.73 8.58 1.92
N SER A 97 0.63 7.77 0.88
CA SER A 97 1.61 6.72 0.55
C SER A 97 2.43 7.14 -0.65
N VAL A 98 3.75 7.14 -0.53
CA VAL A 98 4.67 7.54 -1.61
C VAL A 98 5.50 6.35 -2.08
N LYS A 99 5.82 6.31 -3.37
CA LYS A 99 6.76 5.33 -3.94
C LYS A 99 8.10 6.00 -4.25
N PRO A 100 9.22 5.50 -3.69
CA PRO A 100 10.55 6.04 -3.99
C PRO A 100 10.87 6.12 -5.49
N SER A 101 10.46 5.13 -6.29
CA SER A 101 10.66 5.13 -7.74
C SER A 101 9.96 6.30 -8.45
N GLN A 102 8.81 6.78 -7.94
CA GLN A 102 8.15 7.96 -8.47
C GLN A 102 8.87 9.25 -8.09
N LEU A 103 9.60 9.24 -6.97
CA LEU A 103 10.43 10.35 -6.51
C LEU A 103 11.85 10.32 -7.11
N GLY A 104 12.12 9.39 -8.04
CA GLY A 104 13.39 9.34 -8.75
C GLY A 104 14.47 8.51 -8.07
N LEU A 105 14.13 7.56 -7.20
CA LEU A 105 15.10 6.65 -6.55
C LEU A 105 16.01 5.91 -7.55
N ASP A 106 15.48 5.58 -8.73
CA ASP A 106 16.22 4.92 -9.82
C ASP A 106 17.15 5.86 -10.59
N LEU A 107 16.98 7.18 -10.42
CA LEU A 107 17.88 8.20 -10.97
C LEU A 107 18.96 8.57 -9.96
N SER A 108 18.56 8.85 -8.72
CA SER A 108 19.47 9.20 -7.62
C SER A 108 18.76 9.12 -6.28
N SER A 109 19.42 8.56 -5.27
CA SER A 109 18.92 8.58 -3.88
C SER A 109 18.84 10.00 -3.32
N ALA A 110 19.74 10.90 -3.73
CA ALA A 110 19.70 12.31 -3.32
C ALA A 110 18.49 13.04 -3.93
N LEU A 111 18.13 12.75 -5.19
CA LEU A 111 16.91 13.30 -5.81
C LEU A 111 15.67 12.78 -5.07
N CYS A 112 15.58 11.48 -4.82
CA CYS A 112 14.48 10.88 -4.08
C CYS A 112 14.31 11.49 -2.69
N LEU A 113 15.41 11.70 -1.98
CA LEU A 113 15.39 12.31 -0.67
C LEU A 113 14.93 13.77 -0.73
N ALA A 114 15.47 14.58 -1.66
CA ALA A 114 15.08 15.98 -1.83
C ALA A 114 13.58 16.13 -2.17
N GLU A 115 13.04 15.28 -3.06
CA GLU A 115 11.62 15.32 -3.38
C GLU A 115 10.74 14.78 -2.23
N LEU A 116 11.22 13.79 -1.47
CA LEU A 116 10.55 13.31 -0.27
C LEU A 116 10.49 14.39 0.83
N GLU A 117 11.57 15.13 1.06
CA GLU A 117 11.62 16.24 2.02
C GLU A 117 10.55 17.29 1.73
N ARG A 118 10.40 17.70 0.47
CA ARG A 118 9.34 18.65 0.06
C ARG A 118 7.94 18.16 0.40
N ILE A 119 7.70 16.84 0.32
CA ILE A 119 6.42 16.23 0.69
C ILE A 119 6.27 16.22 2.22
N LEU A 120 7.34 15.88 2.94
CA LEU A 120 7.35 15.80 4.40
C LEU A 120 7.15 17.16 5.06
N GLU A 121 7.77 18.22 4.55
CA GLU A 121 7.59 19.59 5.03
C GLU A 121 6.11 20.02 4.96
N GLU A 122 5.45 19.82 3.82
CA GLU A 122 4.01 20.13 3.70
C GLU A 122 3.16 19.21 4.59
N ALA A 123 3.54 17.92 4.72
CA ALA A 123 2.81 16.97 5.55
C ALA A 123 2.89 17.31 7.04
N GLU A 124 4.05 17.75 7.53
CA GLU A 124 4.24 18.13 8.93
C GLU A 124 3.43 19.37 9.31
N GLU A 125 3.42 20.40 8.45
CA GLU A 125 2.53 21.55 8.62
C GLU A 125 1.06 21.16 8.71
N ALA A 126 0.66 20.12 7.98
CA ALA A 126 -0.70 19.58 7.97
C ALA A 126 -0.97 18.56 9.09
N GLY A 127 0.05 18.11 9.81
CA GLY A 127 -0.05 16.99 10.74
C GLY A 127 -0.40 15.65 10.07
N ILE A 128 -0.03 15.46 8.81
CA ILE A 128 -0.33 14.27 8.03
C ILE A 128 0.85 13.28 8.05
N TRP A 129 0.56 11.98 8.13
CA TRP A 129 1.58 10.94 8.00
C TRP A 129 1.93 10.68 6.54
N VAL A 130 3.22 10.50 6.27
CA VAL A 130 3.74 10.01 4.99
C VAL A 130 4.30 8.60 5.19
N GLU A 131 3.78 7.63 4.44
CA GLU A 131 4.27 6.25 4.47
C GLU A 131 5.04 5.93 3.18
N ILE A 132 6.30 5.52 3.32
CA ILE A 132 7.15 5.11 2.20
C ILE A 132 6.85 3.65 1.86
N ASP A 133 6.26 3.42 0.68
CA ASP A 133 6.01 2.07 0.18
C ASP A 133 7.32 1.37 -0.20
N MET A 134 7.38 0.06 0.08
CA MET A 134 8.53 -0.77 -0.23
C MET A 134 8.32 -1.49 -1.55
N GLU A 135 9.25 -1.26 -2.48
CA GLU A 135 9.18 -1.78 -3.84
C GLU A 135 9.90 -3.13 -3.97
N ALA A 136 10.44 -3.46 -5.16
CA ALA A 136 11.13 -4.71 -5.39
C ALA A 136 12.45 -4.80 -4.59
N SER A 137 12.99 -6.00 -4.39
CA SER A 137 14.16 -6.20 -3.52
C SER A 137 15.39 -5.36 -3.89
N ALA A 138 15.53 -5.02 -5.18
CA ALA A 138 16.63 -4.21 -5.71
C ALA A 138 16.61 -2.73 -5.27
N SER A 139 15.52 -2.24 -4.69
CA SER A 139 15.45 -0.88 -4.15
C SER A 139 15.51 -0.81 -2.62
N VAL A 140 15.41 -1.94 -1.91
CA VAL A 140 15.26 -1.98 -0.44
C VAL A 140 16.37 -1.20 0.27
N ASP A 141 17.64 -1.42 -0.06
CA ASP A 141 18.76 -0.73 0.59
C ASP A 141 18.68 0.79 0.41
N ARG A 142 18.42 1.23 -0.82
CA ARG A 142 18.30 2.67 -1.16
C ARG A 142 17.08 3.28 -0.46
N THR A 143 15.95 2.58 -0.43
CA THR A 143 14.73 3.02 0.26
C THR A 143 14.96 3.15 1.77
N LEU A 144 15.61 2.17 2.41
CA LEU A 144 15.89 2.23 3.85
C LEU A 144 16.90 3.33 4.19
N ALA A 145 17.88 3.59 3.34
CA ALA A 145 18.80 4.72 3.50
C ALA A 145 18.05 6.06 3.46
N VAL A 146 17.22 6.28 2.42
CA VAL A 146 16.37 7.48 2.29
C VAL A 146 15.44 7.62 3.50
N PHE A 147 14.81 6.53 3.95
CA PHE A 147 13.96 6.55 5.14
C PHE A 147 14.71 6.97 6.40
N ARG A 148 15.90 6.43 6.66
CA ARG A 148 16.70 6.79 7.86
C ARG A 148 17.07 8.28 7.85
N GLU A 149 17.47 8.82 6.70
CA GLU A 149 17.81 10.24 6.55
C GLU A 149 16.59 11.16 6.71
N ALA A 150 15.43 10.75 6.19
CA ALA A 150 14.17 11.47 6.38
C ALA A 150 13.71 11.42 7.85
N ARG A 151 13.73 10.24 8.47
CA ARG A 151 13.28 10.03 9.86
C ARG A 151 14.13 10.76 10.89
N ALA A 152 15.40 11.02 10.59
CA ALA A 152 16.28 11.83 11.43
C ALA A 152 15.85 13.31 11.53
N ARG A 153 15.03 13.79 10.58
CA ARG A 153 14.58 15.19 10.51
C ARG A 153 13.07 15.35 10.66
N HIS A 154 12.32 14.30 10.36
CA HIS A 154 10.86 14.31 10.37
C HIS A 154 10.31 13.19 11.25
N GLU A 155 9.30 13.50 12.06
CA GLU A 155 8.70 12.51 12.97
C GLU A 155 7.58 11.71 12.31
N ARG A 156 6.81 12.34 11.40
CA ARG A 156 5.60 11.76 10.79
C ARG A 156 5.87 11.01 9.49
N VAL A 157 6.96 10.25 9.46
CA VAL A 157 7.34 9.38 8.35
C VAL A 157 7.43 7.93 8.78
N GLY A 158 6.78 7.05 8.01
CA GLY A 158 6.82 5.59 8.19
C GLY A 158 7.41 4.87 7.00
N VAL A 159 7.75 3.59 7.17
CA VAL A 159 8.30 2.75 6.11
C VAL A 159 7.60 1.39 6.04
N CYS A 160 7.46 0.86 4.84
CA CYS A 160 6.94 -0.48 4.62
C CYS A 160 8.06 -1.54 4.70
N LEU A 161 7.77 -2.69 5.31
CA LEU A 161 8.65 -3.87 5.32
C LEU A 161 7.89 -5.11 4.85
N GLN A 162 8.58 -6.00 4.13
CA GLN A 162 7.99 -7.12 3.43
C GLN A 162 8.39 -8.45 4.05
N ALA A 163 7.45 -9.13 4.72
CA ALA A 163 7.72 -10.34 5.49
C ALA A 163 8.26 -11.53 4.69
N TYR A 164 8.04 -11.58 3.36
CA TYR A 164 8.58 -12.63 2.51
C TYR A 164 10.07 -12.48 2.20
N LEU A 165 10.71 -11.32 2.38
CA LEU A 165 12.12 -11.16 2.08
C LEU A 165 12.94 -11.76 3.22
N ARG A 166 13.98 -12.52 2.86
CA ARG A 166 14.87 -13.15 3.85
C ARG A 166 15.59 -12.11 4.70
N ARG A 167 16.00 -11.00 4.08
CA ARG A 167 16.73 -9.89 4.71
C ARG A 167 15.93 -9.12 5.77
N THR A 168 14.59 -9.13 5.70
CA THR A 168 13.76 -8.34 6.64
C THR A 168 13.92 -8.79 8.09
N ALA A 169 14.33 -10.04 8.35
CA ALA A 169 14.68 -10.50 9.69
C ALA A 169 15.87 -9.74 10.31
N THR A 170 16.73 -9.14 9.49
CA THR A 170 17.84 -8.29 9.93
C THR A 170 17.47 -6.81 9.83
N ASP A 171 16.83 -6.38 8.73
CA ASP A 171 16.52 -4.97 8.48
C ASP A 171 15.72 -4.31 9.64
N VAL A 172 14.86 -5.08 10.34
CA VAL A 172 14.07 -4.57 11.49
C VAL A 172 14.93 -4.06 12.65
N PHE A 173 16.16 -4.56 12.82
CA PHE A 173 17.07 -4.14 13.89
C PHE A 173 17.86 -2.87 13.53
N GLU A 174 17.80 -2.45 12.27
CA GLU A 174 18.51 -1.27 11.76
C GLU A 174 17.58 -0.08 11.51
N LEU A 175 16.34 -0.15 12.00
CA LEU A 175 15.40 0.96 11.92
C LEU A 175 15.67 1.97 13.04
N PRO A 176 15.48 3.28 12.81
CA PRO A 176 15.50 4.27 13.88
C PRO A 176 14.48 3.92 14.98
N GLU A 177 14.82 4.19 16.24
CA GLU A 177 13.95 3.94 17.39
C GLU A 177 12.57 4.59 17.21
N GLY A 178 11.51 3.90 17.66
CA GLY A 178 10.15 4.41 17.56
C GLY A 178 9.61 4.56 16.14
N SER A 179 10.27 3.99 15.12
CA SER A 179 9.75 3.97 13.74
C SER A 179 8.33 3.39 13.66
N ARG A 180 7.53 3.93 12.74
CA ARG A 180 6.24 3.36 12.33
C ARG A 180 6.45 2.48 11.10
N VAL A 181 6.06 1.22 11.18
CA VAL A 181 6.34 0.21 10.16
C VAL A 181 5.06 -0.39 9.63
N ARG A 182 4.81 -0.22 8.33
CA ARG A 182 3.80 -0.99 7.61
C ARG A 182 4.33 -2.37 7.28
N LEU A 183 3.81 -3.38 7.98
CA LEU A 183 4.20 -4.76 7.74
C LEU A 183 3.26 -5.42 6.73
N VAL A 184 3.80 -5.75 5.55
CA VAL A 184 3.10 -6.48 4.49
C VAL A 184 3.68 -7.88 4.28
N LYS A 185 2.98 -8.75 3.54
CA LYS A 185 3.56 -10.02 3.11
C LYS A 185 4.65 -9.84 2.05
N GLY A 186 4.47 -8.89 1.12
CA GLY A 186 5.29 -8.71 -0.08
C GLY A 186 4.48 -8.92 -1.35
N ALA A 187 4.68 -8.04 -2.34
CA ALA A 187 3.86 -7.96 -3.54
C ALA A 187 4.60 -8.34 -4.84
N TYR A 188 5.94 -8.30 -4.85
CA TYR A 188 6.73 -8.52 -6.06
C TYR A 188 7.01 -10.01 -6.30
N LEU A 189 7.39 -10.35 -7.53
CA LEU A 189 7.83 -11.70 -7.88
C LEU A 189 9.34 -11.76 -7.69
N GLU A 190 9.76 -12.39 -6.59
CA GLU A 190 11.17 -12.46 -6.18
C GLU A 190 11.67 -13.92 -6.22
N PRO A 191 12.95 -14.13 -6.56
CA PRO A 191 13.52 -15.46 -6.66
C PRO A 191 13.70 -16.10 -5.27
N PRO A 192 13.76 -17.45 -5.16
CA PRO A 192 13.87 -18.17 -3.88
C PRO A 192 15.06 -17.80 -3.00
N GLU A 193 16.14 -17.31 -3.61
CA GLU A 193 17.37 -16.84 -2.95
C GLU A 193 17.09 -15.55 -2.16
N VAL A 194 16.15 -14.73 -2.63
CA VAL A 194 15.80 -13.43 -2.05
C VAL A 194 14.57 -13.54 -1.14
N ALA A 195 13.58 -14.35 -1.54
CA ALA A 195 12.27 -14.39 -0.87
C ALA A 195 11.76 -15.81 -0.57
N LEU A 196 11.02 -15.92 0.54
CA LEU A 196 10.27 -17.10 0.95
C LEU A 196 9.14 -17.41 -0.05
N GLN A 197 9.12 -18.64 -0.57
CA GLN A 197 8.21 -19.04 -1.65
C GLN A 197 6.91 -19.68 -1.16
N ARG A 198 6.97 -20.32 0.02
CA ARG A 198 5.83 -21.05 0.61
C ARG A 198 5.02 -20.09 1.48
N ARG A 199 3.70 -20.03 1.25
CA ARG A 199 2.78 -19.16 2.00
C ARG A 199 2.90 -19.34 3.52
N ARG A 200 3.00 -20.59 3.99
CA ARG A 200 3.14 -20.89 5.43
C ARG A 200 4.41 -20.27 6.05
N ASP A 201 5.48 -20.19 5.27
CA ASP A 201 6.76 -19.64 5.75
C ASP A 201 6.67 -18.11 5.80
N VAL A 202 6.04 -17.48 4.80
CA VAL A 202 5.73 -16.04 4.79
C VAL A 202 4.81 -15.67 5.96
N ASP A 203 3.75 -16.46 6.21
CA ASP A 203 2.82 -16.20 7.32
C ASP A 203 3.52 -16.31 8.68
N ARG A 204 4.46 -17.26 8.84
CA ARG A 204 5.30 -17.39 10.04
C ARG A 204 6.28 -16.22 10.19
N ALA A 205 6.92 -15.80 9.10
CA ALA A 205 7.82 -14.65 9.11
C ALA A 205 7.07 -13.38 9.49
N TYR A 206 5.88 -13.16 8.92
CA TYR A 206 5.01 -12.03 9.25
C TYR A 206 4.70 -11.98 10.75
N ALA A 207 4.23 -13.10 11.32
CA ALA A 207 3.90 -13.15 12.74
C ALA A 207 5.12 -12.90 13.65
N ARG A 208 6.30 -13.42 13.28
CA ARG A 208 7.55 -13.17 14.01
C ARG A 208 7.94 -11.70 13.95
N LEU A 209 7.99 -11.13 12.74
CA LEU A 209 8.35 -9.72 12.52
C LEU A 209 7.42 -8.77 13.25
N PHE A 210 6.11 -9.05 13.28
CA PHE A 210 5.13 -8.27 14.04
C PHE A 210 5.52 -8.18 15.53
N VAL A 211 5.81 -9.31 16.17
CA VAL A 211 6.22 -9.34 17.59
C VAL A 211 7.59 -8.70 17.78
N THR A 212 8.55 -8.97 16.89
CA THR A 212 9.90 -8.39 16.94
C THR A 212 9.85 -6.86 16.87
N LEU A 213 9.10 -6.28 15.93
CA LEU A 213 8.96 -4.83 15.79
C LEU A 213 8.38 -4.19 17.06
N LEU A 214 7.34 -4.78 17.64
CA LEU A 214 6.76 -4.28 18.89
C LEU A 214 7.73 -4.39 20.06
N ALA A 215 8.48 -5.48 20.16
CA ALA A 215 9.50 -5.69 21.19
C ALA A 215 10.66 -4.68 21.07
N LEU A 216 10.96 -4.21 19.85
CA LEU A 216 11.94 -3.15 19.58
C LEU A 216 11.39 -1.73 19.81
N GLY A 217 10.15 -1.58 20.27
CA GLY A 217 9.55 -0.27 20.54
C GLY A 217 8.90 0.42 19.33
N HIS A 218 8.85 -0.24 18.17
CA HIS A 218 8.22 0.33 16.97
C HIS A 218 6.69 0.28 17.03
N SER A 219 6.04 1.09 16.20
CA SER A 219 4.62 0.96 15.88
C SER A 219 4.43 0.13 14.62
N VAL A 220 3.40 -0.70 14.56
CA VAL A 220 3.19 -1.65 13.47
C VAL A 220 1.82 -1.49 12.84
N ASP A 221 1.82 -1.11 11.56
CA ASP A 221 0.63 -1.12 10.72
C ASP A 221 0.47 -2.51 10.09
N VAL A 222 -0.51 -3.27 10.55
CA VAL A 222 -0.80 -4.65 10.15
C VAL A 222 -1.54 -4.64 8.81
N ALA A 223 -0.78 -4.52 7.73
CA ALA A 223 -1.29 -4.45 6.37
C ALA A 223 -1.53 -5.84 5.74
N THR A 224 -2.69 -6.44 6.05
CA THR A 224 -3.05 -7.77 5.53
C THR A 224 -4.56 -8.01 5.50
N HIS A 225 -5.02 -8.84 4.55
CA HIS A 225 -6.41 -9.34 4.48
C HIS A 225 -6.55 -10.81 4.87
N ASP A 226 -5.49 -11.38 5.47
CA ASP A 226 -5.47 -12.78 5.91
C ASP A 226 -6.13 -12.91 7.28
N PRO A 227 -7.33 -13.52 7.39
CA PRO A 227 -8.04 -13.61 8.66
C PRO A 227 -7.24 -14.32 9.74
N ARG A 228 -6.38 -15.29 9.38
CA ARG A 228 -5.57 -16.02 10.36
C ARG A 228 -4.51 -15.14 11.02
N LEU A 229 -3.88 -14.26 10.24
CA LEU A 229 -2.90 -13.31 10.77
C LEU A 229 -3.59 -12.25 11.62
N LEU A 230 -4.74 -11.73 11.17
CA LEU A 230 -5.53 -10.75 11.91
C LEU A 230 -5.99 -11.32 13.27
N ASP A 231 -6.50 -12.56 13.29
CA ASP A 231 -6.91 -13.22 14.52
C ASP A 231 -5.70 -13.53 15.44
N GLY A 232 -4.53 -13.80 14.86
CA GLY A 232 -3.27 -13.93 15.60
C GLY A 232 -2.86 -12.64 16.29
N VAL A 233 -2.87 -11.51 15.57
CA VAL A 233 -2.59 -10.18 16.14
C VAL A 233 -3.59 -9.82 17.24
N ARG A 234 -4.89 -10.05 17.01
CA ARG A 234 -5.93 -9.80 18.03
C ARG A 234 -5.68 -10.61 19.31
N ARG A 235 -5.33 -11.89 19.18
CA ARG A 235 -4.99 -12.74 20.34
C ARG A 235 -3.74 -12.22 21.06
N TYR A 236 -2.71 -11.80 20.33
CA TYR A 236 -1.51 -11.20 20.91
C TYR A 236 -1.86 -9.95 21.72
N LEU A 237 -2.62 -9.01 21.13
CA LEU A 237 -3.03 -7.75 21.79
C LEU A 237 -3.92 -7.97 23.01
N ALA A 238 -4.75 -9.02 23.02
CA ALA A 238 -5.54 -9.37 24.20
C ALA A 238 -4.66 -9.75 25.40
N THR A 239 -3.47 -10.31 25.14
CA THR A 239 -2.47 -10.67 26.18
C THR A 239 -1.43 -9.56 26.42
N HIS A 240 -1.31 -8.58 25.52
CA HIS A 240 -0.36 -7.47 25.59
C HIS A 240 -1.10 -6.13 25.38
N PRO A 241 -2.00 -5.74 26.30
CA PRO A 241 -2.86 -4.56 26.10
C PRO A 241 -2.08 -3.25 25.94
N ALA A 242 -0.88 -3.14 26.52
CA ALA A 242 -0.01 -1.98 26.35
C ALA A 242 0.44 -1.75 24.90
N ASP A 243 0.49 -2.79 24.07
CA ASP A 243 0.88 -2.68 22.67
C ASP A 243 -0.25 -2.18 21.76
N ARG A 244 -1.49 -2.15 22.25
CA ARG A 244 -2.67 -1.82 21.44
C ARG A 244 -2.59 -0.43 20.81
N ALA A 245 -2.02 0.54 21.51
CA ALA A 245 -1.86 1.91 21.01
C ALA A 245 -0.84 2.02 19.86
N ARG A 246 0.03 1.01 19.70
CA ARG A 246 1.10 0.96 18.68
C ARG A 246 0.72 0.12 17.46
N VAL A 247 -0.53 -0.35 17.37
CA VAL A 247 -0.98 -1.23 16.30
C VAL A 247 -2.23 -0.68 15.60
N GLU A 248 -2.13 -0.54 14.29
CA GLU A 248 -3.24 -0.20 13.39
C GLU A 248 -3.44 -1.30 12.36
N PHE A 249 -4.69 -1.60 11.99
CA PHE A 249 -4.94 -2.54 10.88
C PHE A 249 -5.09 -1.77 9.58
N GLN A 250 -4.37 -2.21 8.54
CA GLN A 250 -4.44 -1.58 7.22
C GLN A 250 -4.95 -2.53 6.16
N MET A 251 -5.89 -2.06 5.34
CA MET A 251 -6.48 -2.87 4.28
C MET A 251 -6.75 -2.05 3.02
N LEU A 252 -6.48 -2.66 1.87
CA LEU A 252 -6.81 -2.08 0.57
C LEU A 252 -8.32 -1.81 0.42
N TYR A 253 -8.62 -0.67 -0.20
CA TYR A 253 -9.97 -0.29 -0.61
C TYR A 253 -10.61 -1.37 -1.48
N GLY A 254 -11.89 -1.66 -1.23
CA GLY A 254 -12.64 -2.67 -1.99
C GLY A 254 -12.40 -4.13 -1.60
N ILE A 255 -11.39 -4.42 -0.77
CA ILE A 255 -11.00 -5.80 -0.42
C ILE A 255 -11.36 -6.12 1.02
N ARG A 256 -12.16 -7.18 1.21
CA ARG A 256 -12.59 -7.68 2.54
C ARG A 256 -13.20 -6.58 3.43
N ARG A 257 -14.13 -5.80 2.87
CA ARG A 257 -14.91 -4.77 3.60
C ARG A 257 -15.60 -5.35 4.84
N ASP A 258 -15.95 -6.63 4.82
CA ASP A 258 -16.43 -7.39 5.97
C ASP A 258 -15.44 -7.40 7.14
N LEU A 259 -14.15 -7.62 6.87
CA LEU A 259 -13.10 -7.61 7.89
C LEU A 259 -12.81 -6.20 8.39
N GLN A 260 -12.80 -5.21 7.49
CA GLN A 260 -12.61 -3.80 7.85
C GLN A 260 -13.65 -3.38 8.89
N ARG A 261 -14.93 -3.61 8.59
CA ARG A 261 -16.04 -3.28 9.51
C ARG A 261 -16.00 -4.08 10.79
N ARG A 262 -15.68 -5.38 10.72
CA ARG A 262 -15.54 -6.23 11.91
C ARG A 262 -14.50 -5.66 12.86
N LEU A 263 -13.29 -5.38 12.38
CA LEU A 263 -12.21 -4.83 13.20
C LEU A 263 -12.56 -3.45 13.78
N ALA A 264 -13.16 -2.57 12.99
CA ALA A 264 -13.63 -1.27 13.47
C ALA A 264 -14.70 -1.41 14.56
N SER A 265 -15.67 -2.31 14.39
CA SER A 265 -16.71 -2.57 15.41
C SER A 265 -16.18 -3.16 16.71
N GLU A 266 -14.99 -3.78 16.68
CA GLU A 266 -14.27 -4.28 17.85
C GLU A 266 -13.38 -3.19 18.50
N GLY A 267 -13.45 -1.95 18.01
CA GLY A 267 -12.71 -0.81 18.54
C GLY A 267 -11.22 -0.83 18.19
N TYR A 268 -10.83 -1.47 17.09
CA TYR A 268 -9.47 -1.34 16.56
C TYR A 268 -9.40 -0.19 15.54
N PRO A 269 -8.30 0.58 15.50
CA PRO A 269 -8.07 1.53 14.44
C PRO A 269 -7.85 0.79 13.12
N VAL A 270 -8.62 1.20 12.09
CA VAL A 270 -8.57 0.61 10.75
C VAL A 270 -8.35 1.71 9.73
N ARG A 271 -7.25 1.63 8.99
CA ARG A 271 -6.93 2.54 7.89
C ARG A 271 -7.10 1.85 6.54
N VAL A 272 -7.87 2.47 5.66
CA VAL A 272 -8.14 1.95 4.31
C VAL A 272 -7.17 2.57 3.30
N TYR A 273 -6.45 1.74 2.54
CA TYR A 273 -5.54 2.19 1.49
C TYR A 273 -6.30 2.43 0.19
N VAL A 274 -6.37 3.71 -0.21
CA VAL A 274 -7.22 4.25 -1.27
C VAL A 274 -6.36 4.64 -2.48
N PRO A 275 -6.22 3.76 -3.48
CA PRO A 275 -5.49 4.09 -4.70
C PRO A 275 -6.35 4.95 -5.63
N TYR A 276 -5.72 5.91 -6.30
CA TYR A 276 -6.33 6.77 -7.33
C TYR A 276 -5.31 7.17 -8.38
N GLY A 277 -5.78 7.64 -9.54
CA GLY A 277 -4.94 8.05 -10.66
C GLY A 277 -5.18 7.22 -11.91
N THR A 278 -4.68 7.72 -13.03
CA THR A 278 -4.90 7.14 -14.38
C THR A 278 -4.14 5.83 -14.60
N GLU A 279 -3.05 5.59 -13.87
CA GLU A 279 -2.21 4.39 -14.00
C GLU A 279 -2.74 3.19 -13.18
N TRP A 280 -4.05 2.99 -13.16
CA TRP A 280 -4.68 1.96 -12.34
C TRP A 280 -4.56 0.54 -12.87
N TYR A 281 -4.27 0.34 -14.15
CA TYR A 281 -4.29 -0.98 -14.76
C TYR A 281 -3.20 -1.94 -14.21
N PRO A 282 -1.91 -1.55 -14.13
CA PRO A 282 -0.88 -2.37 -13.49
C PRO A 282 -1.17 -2.68 -12.01
N TYR A 283 -1.83 -1.76 -11.31
CA TYR A 283 -2.29 -1.98 -9.94
C TYR A 283 -3.40 -3.04 -9.89
N LEU A 284 -4.46 -2.86 -10.69
CA LEU A 284 -5.61 -3.77 -10.72
C LEU A 284 -5.19 -5.19 -11.10
N THR A 285 -4.32 -5.36 -12.08
CA THR A 285 -3.87 -6.69 -12.52
C THR A 285 -3.11 -7.44 -11.42
N ARG A 286 -2.28 -6.75 -10.64
CA ARG A 286 -1.66 -7.30 -9.42
C ARG A 286 -2.72 -7.76 -8.41
N ARG A 287 -3.78 -6.95 -8.18
CA ARG A 287 -4.89 -7.32 -7.26
C ARG A 287 -5.71 -8.51 -7.77
N LEU A 288 -5.89 -8.66 -9.08
CA LEU A 288 -6.59 -9.78 -9.70
C LEU A 288 -5.76 -11.08 -9.62
N ALA A 289 -4.45 -10.99 -9.82
CA ALA A 289 -3.54 -12.15 -9.76
C ALA A 289 -3.40 -12.75 -8.35
N GLU A 290 -3.69 -11.97 -7.30
CA GLU A 290 -3.61 -12.44 -5.91
C GLU A 290 -4.75 -13.37 -5.48
N ARG A 291 -5.91 -13.33 -6.16
CA ARG A 291 -7.03 -14.25 -5.89
C ARG A 291 -7.74 -14.67 -7.18
N PRO A 292 -7.75 -15.98 -7.53
CA PRO A 292 -8.46 -16.49 -8.70
C PRO A 292 -9.94 -16.10 -8.79
N ALA A 293 -10.61 -15.93 -7.64
CA ALA A 293 -12.01 -15.48 -7.58
C ALA A 293 -12.20 -14.03 -8.08
N ASN A 294 -11.23 -13.15 -7.84
CA ASN A 294 -11.27 -11.78 -8.38
C ASN A 294 -11.11 -11.79 -9.90
N LEU A 295 -10.24 -12.67 -10.41
CA LEU A 295 -10.07 -12.88 -11.85
C LEU A 295 -11.33 -13.48 -12.48
N TRP A 296 -11.98 -14.46 -11.86
CA TRP A 296 -13.25 -15.02 -12.34
C TRP A 296 -14.35 -13.95 -12.40
N PHE A 297 -14.47 -13.11 -11.36
CA PHE A 297 -15.39 -11.99 -11.39
C PHE A 297 -15.10 -11.03 -12.55
N PHE A 298 -13.83 -10.66 -12.76
CA PHE A 298 -13.39 -9.80 -13.86
C PHE A 298 -13.70 -10.42 -15.24
N VAL A 299 -13.29 -11.67 -15.46
CA VAL A 299 -13.53 -12.41 -16.71
C VAL A 299 -15.02 -12.61 -16.96
N SER A 300 -15.81 -12.97 -15.94
CA SER A 300 -17.27 -13.16 -16.07
C SER A 300 -18.03 -11.85 -16.35
N SER A 301 -17.45 -10.70 -15.99
CA SER A 301 -18.02 -9.38 -16.27
C SER A 301 -17.67 -8.96 -17.71
N LEU A 302 -16.43 -9.20 -18.15
CA LEU A 302 -15.98 -8.96 -19.53
C LEU A 302 -16.69 -9.87 -20.54
N ALA A 303 -16.85 -11.16 -20.22
CA ALA A 303 -17.49 -12.15 -21.09
C ALA A 303 -19.01 -11.92 -21.28
N ARG A 304 -19.65 -11.20 -20.35
CA ARG A 304 -21.08 -10.84 -20.45
C ARG A 304 -21.33 -9.76 -21.49
N GLU A 305 -20.33 -8.92 -21.76
CA GLU A 305 -20.39 -7.81 -22.72
C GLU A 305 -19.88 -8.22 -24.12
N LEU A 306 -18.98 -9.21 -24.18
CA LEU A 306 -18.55 -9.85 -25.43
C LEU A 306 -19.58 -10.83 -26.03
N ARG A 307 -20.73 -11.03 -25.37
CA ARG A 307 -21.90 -11.66 -25.99
C ARG A 307 -22.72 -10.56 -26.66
N PRO A 308 -22.70 -10.42 -28.00
CA PRO A 308 -23.62 -9.53 -28.66
C PRO A 308 -25.03 -10.14 -28.57
N GLY A 309 -25.96 -9.43 -27.94
CA GLY A 309 -27.39 -9.68 -28.03
C GLY A 309 -27.93 -10.94 -27.32
N GLY A 310 -28.64 -10.71 -26.23
CA GLY A 310 -29.89 -11.40 -25.92
C GLY A 310 -30.97 -10.34 -25.82
#